data_AF-A0A7S2QKD2-F1
#
_entry.id   AF-A0A7S2QKD2-F1
#
_cell.length_a   1.000
_cell.length_b   1.000
_cell.length_c   1.000
_cell.angle_alpha   90.00
_cell.angle_beta   90.00
_cell.angle_gamma   90.00
#
_symmetry.space_group_name_H-M   'P 1'
#
loop_
_entity.id
_entity.type
_entity.pdbx_description
1 polymer ?
#
loop_
_entity_poly.entity_id
_entity_poly.type
_entity_poly.pdbx_seq_one_letter_code
_entity_poly.pdbx_strand_id
1 'polypeptide(L)'
;KKFNRKKTTKKTKKKKPIFVLVTTHYGWAFGAVYCLTMVLMSFGLFNVITALFVENTVAAAKFNHLHQKRVRLLDTQKFAEKTTNLVEFVWRIYQKNHSQTSSAATLQRRSSLGSDKLEELSEIQITPEFFAHLRRYAEFQDILTDLDVSDEDQLDLFDTLDVDGGGTIDIEEMVVGIC
;
A
#
# COMPACT_ATOMS: atom_id res chain seq x y z
N LYS A 1 36.75 -85.07 -13.63
CA LYS A 1 35.42 -85.74 -13.67
C LYS A 1 34.44 -84.91 -12.82
N LYS A 2 33.34 -84.45 -13.44
CA LYS A 2 32.05 -84.03 -12.83
C LYS A 2 31.97 -82.68 -12.10
N PHE A 3 31.87 -81.66 -12.96
CA PHE A 3 30.99 -80.50 -12.85
C PHE A 3 29.58 -80.89 -12.34
N ASN A 4 29.13 -80.32 -11.22
CA ASN A 4 27.77 -80.56 -10.70
C ASN A 4 27.07 -79.21 -10.47
N ARG A 5 26.47 -78.67 -11.53
CA ARG A 5 25.56 -77.52 -11.50
C ARG A 5 24.23 -77.93 -10.86
N LYS A 6 23.98 -77.53 -9.62
CA LYS A 6 22.62 -77.41 -9.11
C LYS A 6 21.96 -76.19 -9.77
N LYS A 7 21.12 -76.44 -10.78
CA LYS A 7 20.19 -75.44 -11.33
C LYS A 7 19.06 -75.21 -10.30
N THR A 8 19.21 -74.23 -9.44
CA THR A 8 18.08 -73.66 -8.69
C THR A 8 17.30 -72.73 -9.62
N THR A 9 16.14 -73.21 -10.06
CA THR A 9 15.13 -72.48 -10.82
C THR A 9 14.63 -71.25 -10.04
N LYS A 10 15.19 -70.07 -10.33
CA LYS A 10 14.55 -68.79 -10.00
C LYS A 10 13.28 -68.65 -10.85
N LYS A 11 12.12 -69.02 -10.30
CA LYS A 11 10.81 -68.61 -10.85
C LYS A 11 10.69 -67.10 -10.70
N THR A 12 11.06 -66.37 -11.75
CA THR A 12 10.73 -64.96 -11.91
C THR A 12 9.21 -64.83 -11.96
N LYS A 13 8.59 -64.42 -10.84
CA LYS A 13 7.18 -64.00 -10.82
C LYS A 13 7.07 -62.78 -11.74
N LYS A 14 6.61 -63.00 -12.98
CA LYS A 14 6.34 -61.94 -13.95
C LYS A 14 5.37 -60.94 -13.30
N LYS A 15 5.83 -59.71 -13.04
CA LYS A 15 5.00 -58.58 -12.61
C LYS A 15 4.06 -58.24 -13.77
N LYS A 16 2.94 -58.96 -13.88
CA LYS A 16 1.89 -58.62 -14.84
C LYS A 16 1.16 -57.38 -14.31
N PRO A 17 0.85 -56.39 -15.16
CA PRO A 17 0.08 -55.23 -14.74
C PRO A 17 -1.27 -55.70 -14.16
N ILE A 18 -1.67 -55.11 -13.02
CA ILE A 18 -2.88 -55.48 -12.27
C ILE A 18 -4.12 -55.51 -13.19
N PHE A 19 -4.16 -54.62 -14.17
CA PHE A 19 -5.21 -54.53 -15.19
C PHE A 19 -5.44 -55.84 -15.98
N VAL A 20 -4.37 -56.56 -16.32
CA VAL A 20 -4.45 -57.82 -17.07
C VAL A 20 -4.98 -58.94 -16.17
N LEU A 21 -4.66 -58.91 -14.87
CA LEU A 21 -5.11 -59.93 -13.93
C LEU A 21 -6.62 -59.85 -13.67
N VAL A 22 -7.14 -58.63 -13.50
CA VAL A 22 -8.58 -58.36 -13.27
C VAL A 22 -9.41 -58.78 -14.48
N THR A 23 -8.97 -58.42 -15.68
CA THR A 23 -9.65 -58.76 -16.93
C THR A 23 -9.74 -60.27 -17.16
N THR A 24 -8.70 -61.01 -16.77
CA THR A 24 -8.63 -62.47 -16.96
C THR A 24 -9.56 -63.22 -16.00
N HIS A 25 -9.76 -62.72 -14.78
CA HIS A 25 -10.53 -63.42 -13.74
C HIS A 25 -12.03 -63.07 -13.74
N TYR A 26 -12.39 -61.83 -14.04
CA TYR A 26 -13.78 -61.34 -13.95
C TYR A 26 -14.40 -61.01 -15.32
N GLY A 27 -13.60 -61.04 -16.39
CA GLY A 27 -14.03 -60.72 -17.75
C GLY A 27 -13.77 -59.26 -18.14
N TRP A 28 -13.87 -59.00 -19.44
CA TRP A 28 -13.54 -57.70 -20.04
C TRP A 28 -14.42 -56.54 -19.54
N ALA A 29 -15.68 -56.82 -19.18
CA ALA A 29 -16.62 -55.83 -18.67
C ALA A 29 -16.12 -55.18 -17.36
N PHE A 30 -15.56 -55.97 -16.44
CA PHE A 30 -14.99 -55.44 -15.19
C PHE A 30 -13.76 -54.56 -15.44
N GLY A 31 -12.92 -54.93 -16.43
CA GLY A 31 -11.79 -54.10 -16.86
C GLY A 31 -12.24 -52.75 -17.41
N ALA A 32 -13.32 -52.73 -18.20
CA ALA A 32 -13.91 -51.51 -18.74
C ALA A 32 -14.49 -50.60 -17.64
N VAL A 33 -15.25 -51.17 -16.68
CA VAL A 33 -15.78 -50.41 -15.53
C VAL A 33 -14.65 -49.85 -14.67
N TYR A 34 -13.61 -50.64 -14.38
CA TYR A 34 -12.45 -50.17 -13.62
C TYR A 34 -11.74 -49.02 -14.34
N CYS A 35 -11.51 -49.16 -15.65
CA CYS A 35 -10.92 -48.10 -16.47
C CYS A 35 -11.76 -46.81 -16.41
N LEU A 36 -13.07 -46.93 -16.57
CA LEU A 36 -13.99 -45.80 -16.49
C LEU A 36 -13.94 -45.13 -15.11
N THR A 37 -13.97 -45.91 -14.02
CA THR A 37 -13.89 -45.34 -12.66
C THR A 37 -12.57 -44.62 -12.40
N MET A 38 -11.44 -45.16 -12.88
CA MET A 38 -10.13 -44.51 -12.80
C MET A 38 -10.09 -43.18 -13.56
N VAL A 39 -10.67 -43.16 -14.77
CA VAL A 39 -10.75 -41.95 -15.60
C VAL A 39 -11.64 -40.90 -14.93
N LEU A 40 -12.83 -41.28 -14.46
CA LEU A 40 -13.74 -40.40 -13.73
C LEU A 40 -13.12 -39.84 -12.45
N MET A 41 -12.43 -40.69 -11.67
CA MET A 41 -11.74 -40.27 -10.45
C MET A 41 -10.61 -39.28 -10.75
N SER A 42 -9.84 -39.52 -11.82
CA SER A 42 -8.77 -38.60 -12.24
C SER A 42 -9.33 -37.24 -12.64
N PHE A 43 -10.36 -37.20 -13.50
CA PHE A 43 -11.01 -35.94 -13.89
C PHE A 43 -11.66 -35.22 -12.71
N GLY A 44 -12.32 -35.94 -11.80
CA GLY A 44 -12.90 -35.36 -10.59
C GLY A 44 -11.85 -34.69 -9.71
N LEU A 45 -10.73 -35.38 -9.46
CA LEU A 45 -9.64 -34.86 -8.64
C LEU A 45 -8.96 -33.66 -9.31
N PHE A 46 -8.69 -33.72 -10.62
CA PHE A 46 -8.12 -32.60 -11.36
C PHE A 46 -9.02 -31.36 -11.33
N ASN A 47 -10.34 -31.53 -11.46
CA ASN A 47 -11.27 -30.42 -11.40
C ASN A 47 -11.29 -29.77 -10.01
N VAL A 48 -11.24 -30.57 -8.92
CA VAL A 48 -11.17 -30.05 -7.55
C VAL A 48 -9.87 -29.29 -7.30
N ILE A 49 -8.72 -29.84 -7.71
CA ILE A 49 -7.42 -29.15 -7.58
C ILE A 49 -7.42 -27.85 -8.39
N THR A 50 -7.94 -27.88 -9.63
CA THR A 50 -8.00 -26.70 -10.49
C THR A 50 -8.90 -25.62 -9.87
N ALA A 51 -10.08 -25.99 -9.37
CA ALA A 51 -10.98 -25.07 -8.70
C ALA A 51 -10.31 -24.41 -7.48
N LEU A 52 -9.62 -25.20 -6.64
CA LEU A 52 -8.89 -24.70 -5.48
C LEU A 52 -7.74 -23.76 -5.87
N PHE A 53 -6.99 -24.08 -6.94
CA PHE A 53 -5.89 -23.24 -7.40
C PHE A 53 -6.39 -21.93 -7.99
N VAL A 54 -7.47 -21.96 -8.77
CA VAL A 54 -8.11 -20.76 -9.33
C VAL A 54 -8.63 -19.87 -8.20
N GLU A 55 -9.32 -20.43 -7.22
CA GLU A 55 -9.82 -19.67 -6.08
C GLU A 55 -8.69 -18.97 -5.31
N ASN A 56 -7.60 -19.69 -5.00
CA ASN A 56 -6.42 -19.12 -4.34
C ASN A 56 -5.74 -18.03 -5.19
N THR A 57 -5.58 -18.27 -6.50
CA THR A 57 -4.96 -17.32 -7.42
C THR A 57 -5.80 -16.05 -7.54
N VAL A 58 -7.12 -16.18 -7.65
CA VAL A 58 -8.06 -15.05 -7.72
C VAL A 58 -8.08 -14.28 -6.39
N ALA A 59 -8.05 -14.97 -5.25
CA ALA A 59 -7.95 -14.33 -3.94
C ALA A 59 -6.66 -13.51 -3.79
N ALA A 60 -5.52 -14.07 -4.21
CA ALA A 60 -4.23 -13.38 -4.21
C ALA A 60 -4.24 -12.15 -5.15
N ALA A 61 -4.80 -12.29 -6.35
CA ALA A 61 -4.94 -11.16 -7.29
C ALA A 61 -5.82 -10.03 -6.71
N LYS A 62 -6.94 -10.37 -6.04
CA LYS A 62 -7.81 -9.39 -5.38
C LYS A 62 -7.16 -8.73 -4.17
N PHE A 63 -6.37 -9.47 -3.38
CA PHE A 63 -5.68 -8.93 -2.21
C PHE A 63 -4.72 -7.81 -2.59
N ASN A 64 -4.01 -7.94 -3.72
CA ASN A 64 -3.08 -6.91 -4.18
C ASN A 64 -3.77 -5.55 -4.44
N HIS A 65 -4.93 -5.57 -5.11
CA HIS A 65 -5.68 -4.34 -5.39
C HIS A 65 -6.25 -3.68 -4.13
N LEU A 66 -6.77 -4.47 -3.20
CA LEU A 66 -7.30 -3.95 -1.93
C LEU A 66 -6.19 -3.37 -1.05
N HIS A 67 -5.04 -4.05 -0.99
CA HIS A 67 -3.89 -3.57 -0.25
C HIS A 67 -3.37 -2.25 -0.83
N GLN A 68 -3.17 -2.18 -2.15
CA GLN A 68 -2.69 -0.97 -2.82
C GLN A 68 -3.67 0.21 -2.64
N LYS A 69 -4.99 -0.03 -2.69
CA LYS A 69 -5.98 1.03 -2.43
C LYS A 69 -5.92 1.52 -0.98
N ARG A 70 -5.72 0.63 0.00
CA ARG A 70 -5.56 1.03 1.41
C ARG A 70 -4.29 1.82 1.64
N VAL A 71 -3.17 1.41 1.05
CA VAL A 71 -1.90 2.16 1.17
C VAL A 71 -2.09 3.58 0.65
N ARG A 72 -2.64 3.75 -0.57
CA ARG A 72 -2.91 5.10 -1.12
C ARG A 72 -3.81 5.96 -0.25
N LEU A 73 -4.88 5.39 0.31
CA LEU A 73 -5.79 6.14 1.19
C LEU A 73 -5.12 6.56 2.49
N LEU A 74 -4.28 5.69 3.07
CA LEU A 74 -3.51 6.00 4.26
C LEU A 74 -2.50 7.11 3.97
N ASP A 75 -1.85 7.08 2.80
CA ASP A 75 -0.90 8.12 2.40
C ASP A 75 -1.61 9.47 2.22
N THR A 76 -2.76 9.52 1.53
CA THR A 76 -3.55 10.75 1.39
C THR A 76 -4.04 11.29 2.74
N GLN A 77 -4.48 10.43 3.65
CA GLN A 77 -4.94 10.87 4.97
C GLN A 77 -3.79 11.41 5.81
N LYS A 78 -2.65 10.71 5.84
CA LYS A 78 -1.45 11.15 6.55
C LYS A 78 -0.95 12.47 5.99
N PHE A 79 -0.93 12.60 4.68
CA PHE A 79 -0.55 13.82 4.00
C PHE A 79 -1.45 14.98 4.44
N ALA A 80 -2.77 14.84 4.36
CA ALA A 80 -3.71 15.88 4.79
C ALA A 80 -3.56 16.27 6.28
N GLU A 81 -3.29 15.28 7.15
CA GLU A 81 -3.01 15.52 8.57
C GLU A 81 -1.73 16.35 8.76
N LYS A 82 -0.66 16.01 8.04
CA LYS A 82 0.62 16.73 8.10
C LYS A 82 0.52 18.14 7.50
N THR A 83 -0.20 18.32 6.41
CA THR A 83 -0.50 19.64 5.83
C THR A 83 -1.30 20.51 6.82
N THR A 84 -2.26 19.92 7.54
CA THR A 84 -3.01 20.65 8.57
C THR A 84 -2.10 21.10 9.71
N ASN A 85 -1.19 20.23 10.16
CA ASN A 85 -0.19 20.57 11.18
C ASN A 85 0.75 21.68 10.71
N LEU A 86 1.14 21.68 9.42
CA LEU A 86 1.95 22.74 8.82
C LEU A 86 1.21 24.09 8.88
N VAL A 87 -0.04 24.14 8.43
CA VAL A 87 -0.85 25.37 8.45
C VAL A 87 -1.08 25.86 9.88
N GLU A 88 -1.38 24.96 10.82
CA GLU A 88 -1.55 25.30 12.24
C GLU A 88 -0.25 25.83 12.86
N PHE A 89 0.90 25.25 12.50
CA PHE A 89 2.20 25.72 12.93
C PHE A 89 2.48 27.14 12.44
N VAL A 90 2.30 27.40 11.14
CA VAL A 90 2.50 28.72 10.53
C VAL A 90 1.57 29.75 11.18
N TRP A 91 0.29 29.41 11.33
CA TRP A 91 -0.70 30.25 12.02
C TRP A 91 -0.26 30.62 13.45
N ARG A 92 0.21 29.64 14.21
CA ARG A 92 0.65 29.81 15.60
C ARG A 92 1.82 30.78 15.71
N ILE A 93 2.80 30.68 14.80
CA ILE A 93 3.96 31.59 14.79
C ILE A 93 3.56 32.98 14.30
N TYR A 94 2.71 33.06 13.27
CA TYR A 94 2.18 34.33 12.75
C TYR A 94 1.46 35.14 13.84
N GLN A 95 0.53 34.50 14.57
CA GLN A 95 -0.21 35.15 15.65
C GLN A 95 0.71 35.63 16.78
N LYS A 96 1.75 34.86 17.11
CA LYS A 96 2.74 35.25 18.13
C LYS A 96 3.51 36.51 17.72
N ASN A 97 3.89 36.63 16.45
CA ASN A 97 4.57 37.81 15.92
C ASN A 97 3.64 39.02 15.85
N HIS A 98 2.38 38.82 15.43
CA HIS A 98 1.39 39.91 15.35
C HIS A 98 0.96 40.43 16.73
N SER A 99 0.92 39.57 17.75
CA SER A 99 0.57 39.94 19.13
C SER A 99 1.62 40.84 19.81
N GLN A 100 2.89 40.82 19.37
CA GLN A 100 3.91 41.72 19.92
C GLN A 100 3.77 43.15 19.40
N THR A 101 3.27 43.34 18.18
CA THR A 101 3.04 44.66 17.58
C THR A 101 1.71 45.28 18.07
N SER A 102 0.73 44.46 18.43
CA SER A 102 -0.63 44.88 18.81
C SER A 102 -0.87 44.88 20.32
N SER A 103 -0.03 45.56 21.11
CA SER A 103 -0.19 45.70 22.58
C SER A 103 -1.27 46.70 23.03
N ALA A 104 -2.31 47.00 22.23
CA ALA A 104 -3.29 48.02 22.65
C ALA A 104 -4.77 47.75 22.33
N ALA A 105 -5.16 46.69 21.60
CA ALA A 105 -6.58 46.49 21.33
C ALA A 105 -6.99 45.01 21.36
N THR A 106 -7.97 44.75 22.22
CA THR A 106 -8.93 43.64 22.11
C THR A 106 -8.58 42.36 22.87
N LEU A 107 -8.58 42.50 24.20
CA LEU A 107 -9.22 41.51 25.07
C LEU A 107 -10.71 41.38 24.70
N GLN A 108 -11.06 40.50 23.75
CA GLN A 108 -12.36 39.81 23.65
C GLN A 108 -12.52 39.17 22.26
N ARG A 109 -12.11 37.91 22.10
CA ARG A 109 -12.89 36.97 21.29
C ARG A 109 -12.52 35.54 21.62
N ARG A 110 -13.13 35.04 22.69
CA ARG A 110 -13.21 33.61 22.94
C ARG A 110 -14.38 33.07 22.10
N SER A 111 -14.05 32.14 21.21
CA SER A 111 -14.86 30.98 20.80
C SER A 111 -16.16 31.19 20.00
N SER A 112 -16.00 31.29 18.68
CA SER A 112 -16.85 30.59 17.70
C SER A 112 -15.96 30.08 16.55
N LEU A 113 -15.49 28.83 16.66
CA LEU A 113 -14.80 28.14 15.56
C LEU A 113 -15.84 27.88 14.46
N GLY A 114 -15.66 28.42 13.26
CA GLY A 114 -16.45 27.93 12.13
C GLY A 114 -16.36 28.70 10.81
N SER A 115 -16.02 29.99 10.79
CA SER A 115 -15.96 30.76 9.53
C SER A 115 -14.89 31.84 9.55
N ASP A 116 -14.86 32.69 10.59
CA ASP A 116 -13.95 33.84 10.68
C ASP A 116 -12.45 33.46 10.63
N LYS A 117 -12.09 32.27 11.12
CA LYS A 117 -10.69 31.78 11.07
C LYS A 117 -10.20 31.47 9.66
N LEU A 118 -11.10 31.04 8.77
CA LEU A 118 -10.71 30.62 7.42
C LEU A 118 -10.42 31.84 6.55
N GLU A 119 -11.19 32.91 6.74
CA GLU A 119 -11.00 34.19 6.08
C GLU A 119 -9.70 34.87 6.55
N GLU A 120 -9.42 34.85 7.86
CA GLU A 120 -8.16 35.37 8.42
C GLU A 120 -6.93 34.53 7.99
N LEU A 121 -7.10 33.23 7.70
CA LEU A 121 -6.05 32.36 7.15
C LEU A 121 -5.73 32.70 5.69
N SER A 122 -6.75 33.03 4.89
CA SER A 122 -6.58 33.44 3.50
C SER A 122 -5.88 34.79 3.34
N GLU A 123 -5.87 35.63 4.39
CA GLU A 123 -5.19 36.93 4.38
C GLU A 123 -3.71 36.86 4.83
N ILE A 124 -3.22 35.69 5.27
CA ILE A 124 -1.81 35.56 5.65
C ILE A 124 -0.93 35.48 4.42
N GLN A 125 -0.10 36.50 4.28
CA GLN A 125 1.00 36.53 3.34
C GLN A 125 2.31 36.14 4.04
N ILE A 126 2.94 35.08 3.55
CA ILE A 126 4.23 34.60 4.03
C ILE A 126 5.32 35.28 3.21
N THR A 127 6.04 36.23 3.81
CA THR A 127 7.19 36.87 3.16
C THR A 127 8.43 35.97 3.21
N PRO A 128 9.46 36.21 2.35
CA PRO A 128 10.68 35.41 2.35
C PRO A 128 11.40 35.43 3.71
N GLU A 129 11.37 36.56 4.41
CA GLU A 129 11.97 36.71 5.74
C GLU A 129 11.19 35.92 6.80
N PHE A 130 9.85 35.92 6.69
CA PHE A 130 9.01 35.14 7.58
C PHE A 130 9.19 33.64 7.33
N PHE A 131 9.30 33.22 6.06
CA PHE A 131 9.62 31.84 5.71
C PHE A 131 10.99 31.41 6.22
N ALA A 132 12.02 32.24 6.06
CA ALA A 132 13.34 32.01 6.64
C ALA A 132 13.31 31.96 8.18
N HIS A 133 12.39 32.68 8.81
CA HIS A 133 12.15 32.59 10.25
C HIS A 133 11.47 31.25 10.63
N LEU A 134 10.47 30.80 9.88
CA LEU A 134 9.80 29.50 10.06
C LEU A 134 10.80 28.34 9.94
N ARG A 135 11.72 28.42 8.97
CA ARG A 135 12.80 27.43 8.79
C ARG A 135 13.77 27.32 9.96
N ARG A 136 13.81 28.28 10.90
CA ARG A 136 14.66 28.14 12.10
C ARG A 136 14.09 27.16 13.12
N TYR A 137 12.83 26.78 13.00
CA TYR A 137 12.19 25.83 13.89
C TYR A 137 12.37 24.42 13.35
N ALA A 138 12.98 23.53 14.14
CA ALA A 138 13.12 22.11 13.79
C ALA A 138 11.76 21.46 13.50
N GLU A 139 10.72 21.82 14.26
CA GLU A 139 9.35 21.34 14.06
C GLU A 139 8.82 21.64 12.64
N PHE A 140 9.19 22.79 12.05
CA PHE A 140 8.78 23.14 10.69
C PHE A 140 9.49 22.27 9.64
N GLN A 141 10.80 22.05 9.82
CA GLN A 141 11.59 21.18 8.94
C GLN A 141 11.14 19.72 9.03
N ASP A 142 10.83 19.24 10.24
CA ASP A 142 10.33 17.89 10.49
C ASP A 142 8.97 17.68 9.80
N ILE A 143 8.07 18.66 9.86
CA ILE A 143 6.76 18.58 9.18
C ILE A 143 6.93 18.56 7.65
N LEU A 144 7.84 19.37 7.09
CA LEU A 144 8.12 19.36 5.65
C LEU A 144 8.76 18.03 5.21
N THR A 145 9.66 17.47 6.02
CA THR A 145 10.26 16.14 5.77
C THR A 145 9.20 15.05 5.81
N ASP A 146 8.25 15.11 6.75
CA ASP A 146 7.10 14.20 6.82
C ASP A 146 6.13 14.35 5.63
N LEU A 147 6.17 15.49 4.94
CA LEU A 147 5.46 15.77 3.69
C LEU A 147 6.28 15.41 2.44
N ASP A 148 7.39 14.66 2.61
CA ASP A 148 8.29 14.19 1.55
C ASP A 148 9.07 15.33 0.85
N VAL A 149 9.25 16.47 1.52
CA VAL A 149 10.08 17.57 1.05
C VAL A 149 11.48 17.46 1.66
N SER A 150 12.48 17.22 0.82
CA SER A 150 13.86 17.03 1.27
C SER A 150 14.49 18.32 1.80
N ASP A 151 15.51 18.21 2.67
CA ASP A 151 16.23 19.37 3.20
C ASP A 151 16.89 20.24 2.11
N GLU A 152 17.25 19.62 0.98
CA GLU A 152 17.80 20.30 -0.19
C GLU A 152 16.72 21.15 -0.86
N ASP A 153 15.53 20.58 -1.06
CA ASP A 153 14.39 21.28 -1.70
C ASP A 153 13.85 22.40 -0.81
N GLN A 154 13.92 22.27 0.53
CA GLN A 154 13.51 23.31 1.48
C GLN A 154 14.24 24.65 1.30
N LEU A 155 15.41 24.67 0.65
CA LEU A 155 16.15 25.90 0.36
C LEU A 155 15.48 26.75 -0.70
N ASP A 156 15.07 26.11 -1.79
CA ASP A 156 14.48 26.74 -2.98
C ASP A 156 12.94 26.60 -2.99
N LEU A 157 12.38 26.02 -1.93
CA LEU A 157 10.94 25.78 -1.78
C LEU A 157 10.14 27.08 -1.83
N PHE A 158 10.67 28.18 -1.29
CA PHE A 158 9.97 29.46 -1.34
C PHE A 158 9.71 29.90 -2.79
N ASP A 159 10.77 29.91 -3.61
CA ASP A 159 10.68 30.31 -5.02
C ASP A 159 9.85 29.31 -5.85
N THR A 160 9.75 28.06 -5.40
CA THR A 160 8.93 27.02 -6.04
C THR A 160 7.45 27.17 -5.71
N LEU A 161 7.12 27.61 -4.49
CA LEU A 161 5.76 27.82 -4.01
C LEU A 161 5.17 29.18 -4.46
N ASP A 162 6.01 30.20 -4.67
CA ASP A 162 5.66 31.51 -5.21
C ASP A 162 5.41 31.42 -6.74
N VAL A 163 4.27 30.82 -7.11
CA VAL A 163 3.93 30.56 -8.53
C VAL A 163 3.55 31.85 -9.26
N ASP A 164 3.01 32.83 -8.55
CA ASP A 164 2.61 34.11 -9.12
C ASP A 164 3.76 35.13 -9.22
N GLY A 165 4.90 34.86 -8.55
CA GLY A 165 6.08 35.72 -8.53
C GLY A 165 5.82 37.03 -7.78
N GLY A 166 4.83 37.04 -6.89
CA GLY A 166 4.43 38.17 -6.06
C GLY A 166 5.44 38.49 -4.97
N GLY A 167 6.37 37.56 -4.68
CA GLY A 167 7.35 37.68 -3.61
C GLY A 167 6.76 37.38 -2.23
N THR A 168 5.56 36.80 -2.16
CA THR A 168 4.87 36.37 -0.95
C THR A 168 4.08 35.10 -1.26
N ILE A 169 3.99 34.19 -0.30
CA ILE A 169 3.25 32.95 -0.46
C ILE A 169 1.99 33.00 0.41
N ASP A 170 0.84 32.75 -0.19
CA ASP A 170 -0.41 32.58 0.55
C ASP A 170 -0.54 31.16 1.12
N ILE A 171 -1.37 30.97 2.15
CA ILE A 171 -1.61 29.64 2.73
C ILE A 171 -2.13 28.65 1.68
N GLU A 172 -2.92 29.12 0.71
CA GLU A 172 -3.41 28.29 -0.39
C GLU A 172 -2.26 27.80 -1.27
N GLU A 173 -1.32 28.69 -1.64
CA GLU A 173 -0.14 28.34 -2.45
C GLU A 173 0.79 27.38 -1.71
N MET A 174 0.97 27.58 -0.40
CA MET A 174 1.75 26.65 0.43
C MET A 174 1.12 25.25 0.47
N VAL A 175 -0.21 25.16 0.55
CA VAL A 175 -0.92 23.87 0.56
C VAL A 175 -0.90 23.23 -0.83
N VAL A 176 -1.23 23.99 -1.87
CA VAL A 176 -1.32 23.51 -3.25
C VAL A 176 0.04 23.14 -3.80
N GLY A 177 1.09 23.90 -3.52
CA GLY A 177 2.43 23.62 -4.02
C GLY A 177 3.12 22.43 -3.34
N ILE A 178 2.63 21.97 -2.19
CA ILE A 178 3.10 20.74 -1.53
C ILE A 178 2.25 19.50 -1.94
N CYS A 179 1.02 19.69 -2.46
CA CYS A 179 0.08 18.63 -2.90
C CYS A 179 0.34 18.13 -4.32
#